data_AF-A0A656GEG4-F1
#
_entry.id   AF-A0A656GEG4-F1
#
_cell.length_a   1.000
_cell.length_b   1.000
_cell.length_c   1.000
_cell.angle_alpha   90.00
_cell.angle_beta   90.00
_cell.angle_gamma   90.00
#
_symmetry.space_group_name_H-M   'P 1'
#
loop_
_entity.id
_entity.type
_entity.pdbx_description
1 polymer ?
#
loop_
_entity_poly.entity_id
_entity_poly.type
_entity_poly.pdbx_seq_one_letter_code
_entity_poly.pdbx_strand_id
1 'polypeptide(L)'
;MKLIVKVFPEITIKSPPVRKKFIRQLGKNIRTVLRELDADIVVGGVWDNLEVETRQTDPKVLQGIRDRLSCMPGIANFLQVAEYPLGDMDDIVAKCKLHYADLLPGKMFSVRCKRAGRHDFSSMDVEKYVGSKLRMQCGAAGIELKKPDLVVRMEIRDQRLFVVHDQHQGMGGYPLGALEQTLVLMSGGFDSTVAAYQIMRRGLMAHFCFFNLGGRAHELGVMEVAHFIWKKYGSSQRVLFVSVPFEEVLGEILQ
;
A
#
# COMPACT_ATOMS: atom_id res chain seq x y z
N MET A 1 9.89 -4.85 11.66
CA MET A 1 9.48 -3.69 10.83
C MET A 1 8.02 -3.35 11.08
N LYS A 2 7.66 -2.07 11.23
CA LYS A 2 6.27 -1.61 11.34
C LYS A 2 5.93 -0.68 10.16
N LEU A 3 4.77 -0.91 9.57
CA LEU A 3 4.24 -0.15 8.44
C LEU A 3 2.87 0.44 8.76
N ILE A 4 2.64 1.70 8.40
CA ILE A 4 1.31 2.32 8.42
C ILE A 4 0.81 2.42 6.98
N VAL A 5 -0.28 1.74 6.67
CA VAL A 5 -0.90 1.76 5.34
C VAL A 5 -1.89 2.92 5.24
N LYS A 6 -1.69 3.77 4.22
CA LYS A 6 -2.61 4.85 3.85
C LYS A 6 -3.49 4.38 2.70
N VAL A 7 -4.78 4.27 2.98
CA VAL A 7 -5.77 3.85 1.99
C VAL A 7 -5.95 4.91 0.90
N PHE A 8 -6.43 4.49 -0.27
CA PHE A 8 -6.71 5.40 -1.37
C PHE A 8 -7.70 6.52 -0.96
N PRO A 9 -7.45 7.80 -1.28
CA PRO A 9 -8.26 8.90 -0.78
C PRO A 9 -9.76 8.77 -1.08
N GLU A 10 -10.13 8.21 -2.23
CA GLU A 10 -11.55 7.98 -2.56
C GLU A 10 -12.27 7.01 -1.62
N ILE A 11 -11.53 6.19 -0.85
CA ILE A 11 -12.07 5.33 0.21
C ILE A 11 -12.50 6.17 1.41
N THR A 12 -11.73 7.22 1.74
CA THR A 12 -11.99 8.07 2.91
C THR A 12 -13.27 8.90 2.79
N ILE A 13 -13.63 9.31 1.57
CA ILE A 13 -14.86 10.07 1.27
C ILE A 13 -16.11 9.20 1.20
N LYS A 14 -16.00 7.86 1.26
CA LYS A 14 -17.19 6.98 1.31
C LYS A 14 -17.91 7.12 2.66
N SER A 15 -19.20 6.78 2.66
CA SER A 15 -20.00 6.75 3.88
C SER A 15 -19.34 5.83 4.93
N PRO A 16 -19.52 6.09 6.24
CA PRO A 16 -18.85 5.31 7.28
C PRO A 16 -19.04 3.78 7.18
N PRO A 17 -20.24 3.26 6.84
CA PRO A 17 -20.43 1.81 6.66
C PRO A 17 -19.60 1.25 5.48
N VAL A 18 -19.58 1.94 4.35
CA VAL A 18 -18.84 1.53 3.14
C VAL A 18 -17.34 1.58 3.40
N ARG A 19 -16.87 2.68 3.99
CA ARG A 19 -15.46 2.85 4.37
C ARG A 19 -14.99 1.72 5.28
N LYS A 20 -15.75 1.40 6.32
CA LYS A 20 -15.47 0.27 7.23
C LYS A 20 -15.40 -1.08 6.50
N LYS A 21 -16.32 -1.34 5.56
CA LYS A 21 -16.28 -2.56 4.72
C LYS A 21 -14.98 -2.62 3.90
N PHE A 22 -14.61 -1.51 3.27
CA PHE A 22 -13.42 -1.44 2.41
C PHE A 22 -12.14 -1.66 3.22
N ILE A 23 -11.98 -1.00 4.37
CA ILE A 23 -10.78 -1.15 5.20
C ILE A 23 -10.68 -2.58 5.76
N ARG A 24 -11.80 -3.17 6.19
CA ARG A 24 -11.83 -4.57 6.61
C ARG A 24 -11.42 -5.51 5.47
N GLN A 25 -11.89 -5.28 4.25
CA GLN A 25 -11.51 -6.08 3.09
C GLN A 25 -10.02 -5.93 2.76
N LEU A 26 -9.49 -4.69 2.79
CA LEU A 26 -8.07 -4.44 2.57
C LEU A 26 -7.19 -5.14 3.61
N GLY A 27 -7.55 -5.06 4.89
CA GLY A 27 -6.84 -5.76 5.96
C GLY A 27 -6.81 -7.29 5.75
N LYS A 28 -7.92 -7.87 5.25
CA LYS A 28 -7.95 -9.29 4.85
C LYS A 28 -7.00 -9.55 3.68
N ASN A 29 -7.04 -8.73 2.64
CA ASN A 29 -6.20 -8.89 1.45
C ASN A 29 -4.71 -8.84 1.81
N ILE A 30 -4.30 -7.86 2.62
CA ILE A 30 -2.92 -7.72 3.12
C ILE A 30 -2.51 -8.99 3.85
N ARG A 31 -3.33 -9.45 4.80
CA ARG A 31 -3.04 -10.64 5.60
C ARG A 31 -2.91 -11.90 4.73
N THR A 32 -3.80 -12.10 3.77
CA THR A 32 -3.77 -13.26 2.87
C THR A 32 -2.47 -13.29 2.06
N VAL A 33 -2.10 -12.16 1.44
CA VAL A 33 -0.93 -12.09 0.56
C VAL A 33 0.38 -12.16 1.33
N LEU A 34 0.47 -11.47 2.47
CA LEU A 34 1.74 -11.37 3.21
C LEU A 34 2.05 -12.62 4.05
N ARG A 35 1.06 -13.46 4.37
CA ARG A 35 1.28 -14.74 5.05
C ARG A 35 2.14 -15.73 4.27
N GLU A 36 2.24 -15.58 2.95
CA GLU A 36 3.18 -16.35 2.13
C GLU A 36 4.65 -16.01 2.44
N LEU A 37 4.92 -14.82 2.97
CA LEU A 37 6.26 -14.32 3.28
C LEU A 37 6.57 -14.38 4.77
N ASP A 38 5.56 -14.18 5.62
CA ASP A 38 5.70 -14.20 7.08
C ASP A 38 4.40 -14.71 7.72
N ALA A 39 4.44 -15.94 8.25
CA ALA A 39 3.28 -16.60 8.85
C ALA A 39 2.75 -15.86 10.09
N ASP A 40 3.65 -15.19 10.83
CA ASP A 40 3.35 -14.47 12.07
C ASP A 40 3.02 -12.98 11.84
N ILE A 41 2.83 -12.57 10.59
CA ILE A 41 2.58 -11.17 10.27
C ILE A 41 1.28 -10.67 10.91
N VAL A 42 1.37 -9.56 11.62
CA VAL A 42 0.23 -8.93 12.30
C VAL A 42 -0.31 -7.82 11.43
N VAL A 43 -1.58 -7.95 11.05
CA VAL A 43 -2.33 -6.89 10.35
C VAL A 43 -3.46 -6.43 11.26
N GLY A 44 -3.25 -5.26 11.84
CA GLY A 44 -4.18 -4.59 12.75
C GLY A 44 -4.60 -3.23 12.20
N GLY A 45 -5.20 -2.43 13.07
CA GLY A 45 -5.60 -1.07 12.73
C GLY A 45 -6.92 -0.65 13.33
N VAL A 46 -7.11 0.66 13.38
CA VAL A 46 -8.30 1.31 13.93
C VAL A 46 -8.88 2.24 12.87
N TRP A 47 -10.18 2.10 12.61
CA TRP A 47 -10.92 2.89 11.63
C TRP A 47 -10.20 2.90 10.28
N ASP A 48 -9.56 4.01 9.91
CA ASP A 48 -9.00 4.30 8.58
C ASP A 48 -7.49 4.04 8.48
N ASN A 49 -6.89 3.46 9.52
CA ASN A 49 -5.45 3.25 9.60
C ASN A 49 -5.15 1.77 9.80
N LEU A 50 -4.67 1.11 8.74
CA LEU A 50 -4.17 -0.25 8.83
C LEU A 50 -2.69 -0.21 9.22
N GLU A 51 -2.32 -1.06 10.17
CA GLU A 51 -0.95 -1.23 10.65
C GLU A 51 -0.51 -2.65 10.33
N VAL A 52 0.69 -2.78 9.76
CA VAL A 52 1.30 -4.08 9.43
C VAL A 52 2.61 -4.18 10.20
N GLU A 53 2.74 -5.26 10.96
CA GLU A 53 3.92 -5.52 11.79
C GLU A 53 4.48 -6.90 11.48
N THR A 54 5.79 -6.94 11.30
CA THR A 54 6.55 -8.18 11.11
C THR A 54 7.80 -8.16 12.00
N ARG A 55 8.14 -9.32 12.56
CA ARG A 55 9.40 -9.52 13.30
C ARG A 55 10.55 -10.00 12.41
N GLN A 56 10.29 -10.25 11.13
CA GLN A 56 11.32 -10.64 10.16
C GLN A 56 12.39 -9.55 10.03
N THR A 57 13.62 -9.99 9.84
CA THR A 57 14.79 -9.12 9.64
C THR A 57 15.51 -9.39 8.32
N ASP A 58 15.19 -10.49 7.63
CA ASP A 58 15.77 -10.79 6.32
C ASP A 58 15.40 -9.70 5.30
N PRO A 59 16.39 -8.98 4.73
CA PRO A 59 16.16 -7.95 3.73
C PRO A 59 15.33 -8.42 2.54
N LYS A 60 15.44 -9.68 2.12
CA LYS A 60 14.65 -10.23 0.99
C LYS A 60 13.17 -10.34 1.34
N VAL A 61 12.85 -10.82 2.54
CA VAL A 61 11.47 -10.91 3.02
C VAL A 61 10.87 -9.51 3.19
N LEU A 62 11.62 -8.59 3.79
CA LEU A 62 11.19 -7.20 3.95
C LEU A 62 10.94 -6.52 2.61
N GLN A 63 11.82 -6.74 1.62
CA GLN A 63 11.60 -6.24 0.26
C GLN A 63 10.36 -6.85 -0.38
N GLY A 64 10.17 -8.17 -0.27
CA GLY A 64 8.98 -8.85 -0.77
C GLY A 64 7.68 -8.29 -0.17
N ILE A 65 7.66 -7.98 1.12
CA ILE A 65 6.50 -7.33 1.78
C ILE A 65 6.21 -5.97 1.12
N ARG A 66 7.24 -5.14 0.91
CA ARG A 66 7.09 -3.82 0.27
C ARG A 66 6.60 -3.94 -1.17
N ASP A 67 7.12 -4.89 -1.94
CA ASP A 67 6.73 -5.10 -3.33
C ASP A 67 5.26 -5.56 -3.44
N ARG A 68 4.84 -6.49 -2.57
CA ARG A 68 3.46 -6.97 -2.50
C ARG A 68 2.47 -5.88 -2.11
N LEU A 69 2.82 -5.04 -1.13
CA LEU A 69 1.98 -3.90 -0.72
C LEU A 69 1.89 -2.84 -1.83
N SER A 70 2.99 -2.58 -2.54
CA SER A 70 3.01 -1.62 -3.66
C SER A 70 2.07 -2.04 -4.80
N CYS A 71 1.92 -3.35 -5.02
CA CYS A 71 1.05 -3.94 -6.04
C CYS A 71 -0.37 -4.26 -5.56
N MET A 72 -0.80 -3.79 -4.38
CA MET A 72 -2.10 -4.15 -3.82
C MET A 72 -3.16 -3.05 -4.06
N PRO A 73 -4.29 -3.37 -4.73
CA PRO A 73 -5.39 -2.43 -4.89
C PRO A 73 -5.94 -1.95 -3.54
N GLY A 74 -6.19 -0.65 -3.42
CA GLY A 74 -6.69 -0.01 -2.19
C GLY A 74 -5.62 0.75 -1.40
N ILE A 75 -4.34 0.53 -1.66
CA ILE A 75 -3.23 1.21 -0.97
C ILE A 75 -2.75 2.40 -1.80
N ALA A 76 -2.84 3.62 -1.26
CA ALA A 76 -2.23 4.79 -1.91
C ALA A 76 -0.74 4.89 -1.65
N ASN A 77 -0.34 4.71 -0.39
CA ASN A 77 1.05 4.64 0.03
C ASN A 77 1.11 3.95 1.39
N PHE A 78 2.31 3.60 1.83
CA PHE A 78 2.54 3.08 3.16
C PHE A 78 3.85 3.61 3.70
N LEU A 79 3.88 3.82 5.01
CA LEU A 79 4.96 4.46 5.73
C LEU A 79 5.71 3.41 6.52
N GLN A 80 7.04 3.33 6.37
CA GLN A 80 7.87 2.59 7.30
C GLN A 80 8.16 3.46 8.51
N VAL A 81 7.79 2.99 9.70
CA VAL A 81 7.81 3.81 10.92
C VAL A 81 8.48 3.12 12.10
N ALA A 82 9.03 3.93 12.99
CA ALA A 82 9.27 3.57 14.38
C ALA A 82 8.17 4.18 15.27
N GLU A 83 7.59 3.37 16.15
CA GLU A 83 6.54 3.79 17.06
C GLU A 83 7.09 4.01 18.48
N TYR A 84 6.63 5.07 19.12
CA TYR A 84 6.95 5.43 20.50
C TYR A 84 5.69 5.95 21.21
N PRO A 85 5.64 5.90 22.55
CA PRO A 85 4.75 6.78 23.31
C PRO A 85 4.99 8.24 22.92
N LEU A 86 3.95 9.07 22.94
CA LEU A 86 4.04 10.47 22.52
C LEU A 86 5.06 11.27 23.36
N GLY A 87 4.98 11.17 24.69
CA GLY A 87 5.82 11.95 25.60
C GLY A 87 5.55 13.46 25.49
N ASP A 88 6.55 14.26 25.85
CA ASP A 88 6.54 15.70 25.65
C ASP A 88 7.26 16.13 24.36
N MET A 89 7.41 17.45 24.15
CA MET A 89 8.07 17.99 22.96
C MET A 89 9.56 17.63 22.89
N ASP A 90 10.25 17.50 24.02
CA ASP A 90 11.65 17.11 24.06
C ASP A 90 11.83 15.60 23.81
N ASP A 91 10.89 14.77 24.25
CA ASP A 91 10.81 13.35 23.86
C ASP A 91 10.68 13.21 22.34
N ILE A 92 9.77 13.96 21.71
CA ILE A 92 9.60 13.96 20.25
C ILE A 92 10.92 14.34 19.56
N VAL A 93 11.62 15.36 20.04
CA VAL A 93 12.93 15.77 19.53
C VAL A 93 13.93 14.64 19.65
N ALA A 94 14.03 14.00 20.82
CA ALA A 94 14.96 12.91 21.07
C ALA A 94 14.71 11.72 20.13
N LYS A 95 13.44 11.35 19.91
CA LYS A 95 13.08 10.28 18.96
C LYS A 95 13.36 10.66 17.52
N CYS A 96 13.09 11.90 17.11
CA CYS A 96 13.44 12.34 15.75
C CYS A 96 14.97 12.35 15.55
N LYS A 97 15.72 12.80 16.54
CA LYS A 97 17.18 12.82 16.51
C LYS A 97 17.75 11.42 16.35
N LEU A 98 17.23 10.43 17.08
CA LEU A 98 17.64 9.02 16.96
C LEU A 98 17.61 8.50 15.52
N HIS A 99 16.69 9.00 14.69
CA HIS A 99 16.46 8.49 13.34
C HIS A 99 16.98 9.37 12.20
N TYR A 100 17.21 10.65 12.47
CA TYR A 100 17.58 11.62 11.44
C TYR A 100 18.90 12.35 11.71
N ALA A 101 19.49 12.25 12.90
CA ALA A 101 20.71 12.98 13.24
C ALA A 101 21.83 12.74 12.22
N ASP A 102 22.06 11.50 11.80
CA ASP A 102 23.12 11.15 10.86
C ASP A 102 22.83 11.58 9.41
N LEU A 103 21.55 11.87 9.10
CA LEU A 103 21.10 12.24 7.76
C LEU A 103 21.06 13.76 7.53
N LEU A 104 21.10 14.55 8.60
CA LEU A 104 20.93 16.01 8.60
C LEU A 104 22.18 16.84 8.26
N PRO A 105 23.44 16.42 8.56
CA PRO A 105 24.61 17.24 8.36
C PRO A 105 24.74 17.79 6.94
N GLY A 106 24.90 19.11 6.83
CA GLY A 106 25.08 19.81 5.55
C GLY A 106 23.82 19.95 4.68
N LYS A 107 22.65 19.46 5.13
CA LYS A 107 21.40 19.51 4.35
C LYS A 107 20.48 20.66 4.76
N MET A 108 19.73 21.17 3.78
CA MET A 108 18.54 21.98 4.03
C MET A 108 17.36 21.05 4.27
N PHE A 109 16.67 21.17 5.41
CA PHE A 109 15.60 20.24 5.75
C PHE A 109 14.29 20.93 6.12
N SER A 110 13.21 20.16 6.17
CA SER A 110 11.95 20.58 6.78
C SER A 110 11.42 19.52 7.72
N VAL A 111 10.59 19.93 8.68
CA VAL A 111 9.81 19.02 9.50
C VAL A 111 8.37 19.01 8.99
N ARG A 112 7.77 17.82 8.94
CA ARG A 112 6.35 17.62 8.59
C ARG A 112 5.70 16.72 9.62
N CYS A 113 4.74 17.27 10.36
CA CYS A 113 3.99 16.57 11.38
C CYS A 113 2.52 16.44 10.96
N LYS A 114 2.00 15.22 10.93
CA LYS A 114 0.55 14.98 10.88
C LYS A 114 0.03 14.67 12.26
N ARG A 115 -1.05 15.31 12.67
CA ARG A 115 -1.65 15.15 14.00
C ARG A 115 -3.08 14.64 13.87
N ALA A 116 -3.41 13.59 14.61
CA ALA A 116 -4.77 13.08 14.78
C ALA A 116 -5.05 12.86 16.27
N GLY A 117 -6.19 13.33 16.77
CA GLY A 117 -6.54 13.28 18.20
C GLY A 117 -6.54 14.67 18.86
N ARG A 118 -6.78 14.71 20.18
CA ARG A 118 -6.88 15.94 20.97
C ARG A 118 -5.56 16.19 21.72
N HIS A 119 -4.98 17.37 21.50
CA HIS A 119 -3.71 17.81 22.05
C HIS A 119 -3.79 19.32 22.32
N ASP A 120 -2.99 19.81 23.25
CA ASP A 120 -2.81 21.24 23.57
C ASP A 120 -1.89 21.98 22.58
N PHE A 121 -1.18 21.24 21.73
CA PHE A 121 -0.35 21.76 20.65
C PHE A 121 -0.92 21.50 19.25
N SER A 122 -0.54 22.36 18.30
CA SER A 122 -0.78 22.15 16.87
C SER A 122 0.37 21.38 16.20
N SER A 123 0.15 20.85 14.99
CA SER A 123 1.23 20.26 14.20
C SER A 123 2.32 21.28 13.84
N MET A 124 1.95 22.55 13.67
CA MET A 124 2.90 23.63 13.39
C MET A 124 3.80 23.91 14.59
N ASP A 125 3.28 23.79 15.82
CA ASP A 125 4.08 23.98 17.03
C ASP A 125 5.15 22.89 17.15
N VAL A 126 4.76 21.64 16.89
CA VAL A 126 5.70 20.50 16.81
C VAL A 126 6.75 20.73 15.72
N GLU A 127 6.33 21.10 14.51
CA GLU A 127 7.25 21.35 13.39
C GLU A 127 8.29 22.43 13.69
N LYS A 128 7.84 23.55 14.30
CA LYS A 128 8.72 24.66 14.71
C LYS A 128 9.68 24.23 15.81
N TYR A 129 9.17 23.59 16.86
CA TYR A 129 9.97 23.19 18.02
C TYR A 129 11.03 22.15 17.64
N VAL A 130 10.60 21.08 16.98
CA VAL A 130 11.49 20.00 16.54
C VAL A 130 12.50 20.50 15.50
N GLY A 131 12.05 21.29 14.53
CA GLY A 131 12.92 21.86 13.51
C GLY A 131 14.02 22.75 14.09
N SER A 132 13.66 23.61 15.05
CA SER A 132 14.63 24.46 15.76
C SER A 132 15.70 23.63 16.49
N LYS A 133 15.27 22.64 17.29
CA LYS A 133 16.19 21.79 18.06
C LYS A 133 17.09 20.94 17.17
N LEU A 134 16.53 20.31 16.14
CA LEU A 134 17.33 19.49 15.20
C LEU A 134 18.37 20.34 14.46
N ARG A 135 18.00 21.56 14.03
CA ARG A 135 18.94 22.48 13.38
C ARG A 135 20.12 22.81 14.31
N MET A 136 19.85 23.15 15.57
CA MET A 136 20.89 23.51 16.53
C MET A 136 21.79 22.32 16.93
N GLN A 137 21.24 21.10 16.92
CA GLN A 137 21.91 19.94 17.53
C GLN A 137 22.45 18.90 16.54
N CYS A 138 22.10 18.98 15.25
CA CYS A 138 22.39 17.91 14.26
C CYS A 138 23.12 18.42 13.01
N GLY A 139 23.78 19.58 13.07
CA GLY A 139 24.66 20.06 11.99
C GLY A 139 23.98 20.34 10.65
N ALA A 140 22.66 20.52 10.63
CA ALA A 140 21.92 20.86 9.41
C ALA A 140 22.33 22.24 8.88
N ALA A 141 22.40 22.40 7.56
CA ALA A 141 22.77 23.67 6.93
C ALA A 141 21.70 24.75 7.14
N GLY A 142 20.43 24.35 7.22
CA GLY A 142 19.32 25.28 7.45
C GLY A 142 17.95 24.63 7.28
N ILE A 143 16.90 25.46 7.33
CA ILE A 143 15.51 25.03 7.15
C ILE A 143 14.99 25.61 5.84
N GLU A 144 14.46 24.75 4.96
CA GLU A 144 13.83 25.12 3.69
C GLU A 144 12.46 24.44 3.60
N LEU A 145 11.39 25.21 3.44
CA LEU A 145 10.02 24.67 3.49
C LEU A 145 9.49 24.24 2.12
N LYS A 146 9.99 24.80 1.01
CA LYS A 146 9.47 24.53 -0.33
C LYS A 146 10.17 23.36 -1.01
N LYS A 147 11.50 23.34 -0.97
CA LYS A 147 12.35 22.33 -1.64
C LYS A 147 13.51 21.88 -0.72
N PRO A 148 13.22 21.21 0.40
CA PRO A 148 14.25 20.66 1.26
C PRO A 148 14.94 19.45 0.62
N ASP A 149 16.21 19.24 0.96
CA ASP A 149 16.97 18.03 0.63
C ASP A 149 16.46 16.83 1.45
N LEU A 150 15.98 17.09 2.67
CA LEU A 150 15.45 16.07 3.59
C LEU A 150 14.16 16.54 4.26
N VAL A 151 13.18 15.64 4.36
CA VAL A 151 11.96 15.87 5.13
C VAL A 151 11.95 14.95 6.34
N VAL A 152 12.06 15.54 7.53
CA VAL A 152 11.83 14.85 8.80
C VAL A 152 10.33 14.69 8.99
N ARG A 153 9.83 13.47 8.85
CA ARG A 153 8.39 13.17 8.86
C ARG A 153 8.01 12.47 10.17
N MET A 154 6.91 12.92 10.75
CA MET A 154 6.29 12.23 11.89
C MET A 154 4.77 12.28 11.82
N GLU A 155 4.13 11.30 12.43
CA GLU A 155 2.70 11.32 12.71
C GLU A 155 2.46 11.16 14.22
N ILE A 156 1.65 12.04 14.79
CA ILE A 156 1.15 11.94 16.16
C ILE A 156 -0.30 11.47 16.09
N ARG A 157 -0.62 10.37 16.77
CA ARG A 157 -1.98 9.86 16.89
C ARG A 157 -2.29 9.52 18.34
N ASP A 158 -3.17 10.32 18.92
CA ASP A 158 -3.47 10.24 20.35
C ASP A 158 -2.14 10.22 21.14
N GLN A 159 -1.93 9.26 22.05
CA GLN A 159 -0.70 9.16 22.84
C GLN A 159 0.45 8.41 22.16
N ARG A 160 0.49 8.40 20.82
CA ARG A 160 1.50 7.67 20.03
C ARG A 160 2.22 8.57 19.04
N LEU A 161 3.54 8.42 18.97
CA LEU A 161 4.42 9.07 18.00
C LEU A 161 4.93 8.03 17.00
N PHE A 162 4.81 8.34 15.72
CA PHE A 162 5.37 7.57 14.62
C PHE A 162 6.41 8.42 13.90
N VAL A 163 7.68 8.03 13.99
CA VAL A 163 8.75 8.64 13.20
C VAL A 163 8.86 7.88 11.89
N VAL A 164 8.80 8.57 10.74
CA VAL A 164 8.63 7.95 9.42
C VAL A 164 9.97 7.88 8.69
N HIS A 165 10.54 6.70 8.52
CA HIS A 165 11.81 6.52 7.80
C HIS A 165 11.66 6.65 6.29
N ASP A 166 10.63 6.01 5.77
CA ASP A 166 10.43 5.88 4.33
C ASP A 166 8.94 5.87 4.00
N GLN A 167 8.62 6.29 2.77
CA GLN A 167 7.28 6.29 2.22
C GLN A 167 7.32 5.61 0.85
N HIS A 168 6.61 4.49 0.75
CA HIS A 168 6.47 3.72 -0.48
C HIS A 168 5.12 3.98 -1.14
N GLN A 169 5.10 4.10 -2.46
CA GLN A 169 3.86 4.30 -3.20
C GLN A 169 3.13 2.97 -3.40
N GLY A 170 1.79 3.01 -3.31
CA GLY A 170 0.93 1.91 -3.72
C GLY A 170 0.22 2.23 -5.03
N MET A 171 -0.46 1.23 -5.60
CA MET A 171 -1.15 1.39 -6.88
C MET A 171 -2.47 2.22 -6.81
N GLY A 172 -2.97 2.51 -5.60
CA GLY A 172 -4.25 3.17 -5.37
C GLY A 172 -5.45 2.26 -5.66
N GLY A 173 -6.58 2.87 -6.04
CA GLY A 173 -7.80 2.12 -6.37
C GLY A 173 -8.56 1.59 -5.15
N TYR A 174 -9.34 0.54 -5.31
CA TYR A 174 -10.18 -0.02 -4.24
C TYR A 174 -9.72 -1.42 -3.83
N PRO A 175 -9.97 -1.84 -2.57
CA PRO A 175 -9.55 -3.16 -2.11
C PRO A 175 -10.22 -4.26 -2.93
N LEU A 176 -9.42 -5.19 -3.45
CA LEU A 176 -9.92 -6.29 -4.25
C LEU A 176 -10.95 -7.14 -3.49
N GLY A 177 -12.09 -7.43 -4.12
CA GLY A 177 -13.22 -8.15 -3.50
C GLY A 177 -14.09 -7.28 -2.60
N ALA A 178 -13.88 -5.95 -2.54
CA ALA A 178 -14.78 -5.05 -1.85
C ALA A 178 -16.05 -4.75 -2.65
N LEU A 179 -15.95 -4.86 -3.98
CA LEU A 179 -17.04 -4.76 -4.96
C LEU A 179 -17.44 -6.16 -5.45
N GLU A 180 -18.31 -6.19 -6.46
CA GLU A 180 -18.81 -7.41 -7.08
C GLU A 180 -17.74 -8.14 -7.91
N GLN A 181 -18.10 -9.34 -8.34
CA GLN A 181 -17.30 -10.18 -9.21
C GLN A 181 -17.62 -9.82 -10.67
N THR A 182 -16.65 -10.04 -11.56
CA THR A 182 -16.84 -9.81 -12.99
C THR A 182 -16.08 -10.85 -13.80
N LEU A 183 -16.53 -11.04 -15.04
CA LEU A 183 -15.86 -11.89 -16.00
C LEU A 183 -15.09 -11.02 -16.99
N VAL A 184 -13.79 -11.25 -17.11
CA VAL A 184 -12.93 -10.62 -18.11
C VAL A 184 -12.70 -11.60 -19.24
N LEU A 185 -13.08 -11.18 -20.45
CA LEU A 185 -12.73 -11.91 -21.67
C LEU A 185 -11.24 -11.72 -21.94
N MET A 186 -10.47 -12.78 -21.69
CA MET A 186 -9.05 -12.83 -21.94
C MET A 186 -8.83 -13.34 -23.35
N SER A 187 -8.19 -12.55 -24.19
CA SER A 187 -7.88 -12.93 -25.59
C SER A 187 -6.46 -13.46 -25.78
N GLY A 188 -5.61 -13.36 -24.76
CA GLY A 188 -4.16 -13.56 -24.90
C GLY A 188 -3.41 -12.32 -25.40
N GLY A 189 -4.12 -11.31 -25.89
CA GLY A 189 -3.55 -10.02 -26.30
C GLY A 189 -3.30 -9.04 -25.16
N PHE A 190 -2.64 -7.93 -25.49
CA PHE A 190 -2.30 -6.86 -24.53
C PHE A 190 -3.54 -6.16 -23.96
N ASP A 191 -4.55 -5.90 -24.77
CA ASP A 191 -5.70 -5.08 -24.37
C ASP A 191 -6.54 -5.73 -23.27
N SER A 192 -6.85 -7.02 -23.41
CA SER A 192 -7.63 -7.76 -22.40
C SER A 192 -6.88 -7.89 -21.08
N THR A 193 -5.55 -8.07 -21.15
CA THR A 193 -4.64 -8.08 -19.99
C THR A 193 -4.66 -6.74 -19.24
N VAL A 194 -4.54 -5.63 -19.98
CA VAL A 194 -4.56 -4.29 -19.40
C VAL A 194 -5.96 -3.95 -18.86
N ALA A 195 -7.03 -4.35 -19.55
CA ALA A 195 -8.40 -4.21 -19.06
C ALA A 195 -8.61 -4.97 -17.75
N ALA A 196 -8.12 -6.21 -17.64
CA ALA A 196 -8.17 -7.00 -16.40
C ALA A 196 -7.49 -6.26 -15.24
N TYR A 197 -6.27 -5.75 -15.47
CA TYR A 197 -5.53 -4.96 -14.48
C TYR A 197 -6.32 -3.73 -14.01
N GLN A 198 -6.91 -2.97 -14.94
CA GLN A 198 -7.69 -1.78 -14.62
C GLN A 198 -8.93 -2.12 -13.78
N ILE A 199 -9.63 -3.20 -14.12
CA ILE A 199 -10.81 -3.69 -13.39
C ILE A 199 -10.43 -4.14 -11.97
N MET A 200 -9.35 -4.90 -11.84
CA MET A 200 -8.83 -5.35 -10.52
C MET A 200 -8.41 -4.17 -9.65
N ARG A 201 -7.78 -3.14 -10.23
CA ARG A 201 -7.44 -1.89 -9.52
C ARG A 201 -8.68 -1.17 -8.98
N ARG A 202 -9.84 -1.31 -9.63
CA ARG A 202 -11.12 -0.77 -9.15
C ARG A 202 -11.78 -1.64 -8.07
N GLY A 203 -11.14 -2.70 -7.61
CA GLY A 203 -11.60 -3.54 -6.51
C GLY A 203 -12.58 -4.64 -6.89
N LEU A 204 -12.86 -4.83 -8.19
CA LEU A 204 -13.67 -5.94 -8.69
C LEU A 204 -12.86 -7.22 -8.74
N MET A 205 -13.49 -8.34 -8.39
CA MET A 205 -12.87 -9.65 -8.49
C MET A 205 -13.01 -10.18 -9.91
N ALA A 206 -11.92 -10.18 -10.66
CA ALA A 206 -11.90 -10.61 -12.06
C ALA A 206 -11.70 -12.14 -12.17
N HIS A 207 -12.73 -12.83 -12.67
CA HIS A 207 -12.61 -14.16 -13.24
C HIS A 207 -12.23 -14.04 -14.71
N PHE A 208 -11.52 -15.02 -15.24
CA PHE A 208 -11.03 -14.99 -16.62
C PHE A 208 -11.80 -15.99 -17.47
N CYS A 209 -12.28 -15.56 -18.64
CA CYS A 209 -12.86 -16.43 -19.65
C CYS A 209 -12.04 -16.31 -20.94
N PHE A 210 -11.56 -17.44 -21.45
CA PHE A 210 -10.85 -17.52 -22.71
C PHE A 210 -11.65 -18.41 -23.68
N PHE A 211 -12.01 -17.85 -24.83
CA PHE A 211 -12.56 -18.63 -25.94
C PHE A 211 -11.40 -19.24 -26.71
N ASN A 212 -11.24 -20.56 -26.59
CA ASN A 212 -10.13 -21.27 -27.18
C ASN A 212 -10.41 -21.58 -28.66
N LEU A 213 -9.57 -20.99 -29.51
CA LEU A 213 -9.57 -21.12 -30.97
C LEU A 213 -8.24 -21.66 -31.51
N GLY A 214 -7.21 -21.73 -30.66
CA GLY A 214 -5.84 -22.03 -31.06
C GLY A 214 -5.31 -23.32 -30.43
N GLY A 215 -6.21 -24.18 -29.96
CA GLY A 215 -5.90 -25.39 -29.23
C GLY A 215 -5.12 -25.17 -27.92
N ARG A 216 -4.52 -26.25 -27.42
CA ARG A 216 -3.90 -26.30 -26.09
C ARG A 216 -2.73 -25.34 -25.90
N ALA A 217 -1.90 -25.13 -26.93
CA ALA A 217 -0.73 -24.26 -26.81
C ALA A 217 -1.14 -22.79 -26.59
N HIS A 218 -2.18 -22.33 -27.30
CA HIS A 218 -2.70 -20.98 -27.14
C HIS A 218 -3.31 -20.80 -25.74
N GLU A 219 -4.09 -21.77 -25.26
CA GLU A 219 -4.67 -21.76 -23.91
C GLU A 219 -3.60 -21.62 -22.81
N LEU A 220 -2.51 -22.38 -22.90
CA LEU A 220 -1.41 -22.30 -21.93
C LEU A 220 -0.81 -20.89 -21.89
N GLY A 221 -0.56 -20.28 -23.05
CA GLY A 221 -0.04 -18.91 -23.13
C GLY A 221 -0.98 -17.89 -22.49
N VAL A 222 -2.29 -17.97 -22.75
CA VAL A 222 -3.28 -17.07 -22.11
C VAL A 222 -3.36 -17.31 -20.61
N MET A 223 -3.27 -18.57 -20.18
CA MET A 223 -3.30 -18.93 -18.76
C MET A 223 -2.07 -18.39 -18.02
N GLU A 224 -0.88 -18.43 -18.61
CA GLU A 224 0.34 -17.83 -18.02
C GLU A 224 0.19 -16.33 -17.80
N VAL A 225 -0.37 -15.61 -18.79
CA VAL A 225 -0.63 -14.17 -18.69
C VAL A 225 -1.67 -13.87 -17.60
N ALA A 226 -2.79 -14.60 -17.58
CA ALA A 226 -3.81 -14.46 -16.54
C ALA A 226 -3.24 -14.76 -15.14
N HIS A 227 -2.43 -15.82 -15.03
CA HIS A 227 -1.75 -16.18 -13.80
C HIS A 227 -0.79 -15.09 -13.33
N PHE A 228 -0.02 -14.47 -14.23
CA PHE A 228 0.89 -13.38 -13.88
C PHE A 228 0.14 -12.19 -13.26
N ILE A 229 -0.93 -11.72 -13.93
CA ILE A 229 -1.75 -10.60 -13.44
C ILE A 229 -2.35 -10.96 -12.08
N TRP A 230 -2.94 -12.17 -11.97
CA TRP A 230 -3.51 -12.64 -10.72
C TRP A 230 -2.47 -12.74 -9.61
N LYS A 231 -1.31 -13.36 -9.85
CA LYS A 231 -0.30 -13.54 -8.80
C LYS A 231 0.23 -12.19 -8.31
N LYS A 232 0.41 -11.23 -9.21
CA LYS A 232 0.97 -9.91 -8.92
C LYS A 232 -0.02 -8.96 -8.24
N TYR A 233 -1.27 -8.88 -8.71
CA TYR A 233 -2.25 -7.89 -8.26
C TYR A 233 -3.50 -8.49 -7.60
N GLY A 234 -3.73 -9.79 -7.78
CA GLY A 234 -4.99 -10.49 -7.49
C GLY A 234 -4.94 -11.57 -6.41
N SER A 235 -3.75 -11.97 -5.96
CA SER A 235 -3.52 -13.19 -5.16
C SER A 235 -4.17 -13.19 -3.78
N SER A 236 -4.77 -12.08 -3.36
CA SER A 236 -5.65 -12.02 -2.19
C SER A 236 -6.98 -12.75 -2.37
N GLN A 237 -7.38 -13.03 -3.61
CA GLN A 237 -8.66 -13.67 -3.95
C GLN A 237 -8.43 -14.95 -4.76
N ARG A 238 -9.34 -15.92 -4.60
CA ARG A 238 -9.43 -17.08 -5.50
C ARG A 238 -10.31 -16.69 -6.67
N VAL A 239 -9.80 -16.90 -7.88
CA VAL A 239 -10.50 -16.60 -9.13
C VAL A 239 -10.57 -17.84 -9.99
N LEU A 240 -11.46 -17.82 -10.98
CA LEU A 240 -11.60 -18.91 -11.95
C LEU A 240 -10.93 -18.49 -13.25
N PHE A 241 -10.33 -19.45 -13.93
CA PHE A 241 -9.97 -19.37 -15.33
C PHE A 241 -10.84 -20.41 -16.05
N VAL A 242 -11.69 -19.94 -16.96
CA VAL A 242 -12.61 -20.78 -17.72
C VAL A 242 -12.15 -20.74 -19.17
N SER A 243 -11.76 -21.90 -19.70
CA SER A 243 -11.54 -22.07 -21.13
C SER A 243 -12.80 -22.65 -21.77
N VAL A 244 -13.28 -22.00 -22.82
CA VAL A 244 -14.45 -22.42 -23.60
C VAL A 244 -13.96 -22.93 -24.95
N PRO A 245 -14.17 -24.21 -25.30
CA PRO A 245 -13.87 -24.69 -26.65
C PRO A 245 -14.78 -23.97 -27.65
N PHE A 246 -14.20 -23.21 -28.57
CA PHE A 246 -14.95 -22.35 -29.50
C PHE A 246 -14.74 -22.72 -30.97
N GLU A 247 -13.97 -23.77 -31.24
CA GLU A 247 -13.62 -24.23 -32.58
C GLU A 247 -14.86 -24.67 -33.38
N GLU A 248 -15.76 -25.47 -32.79
CA GLU A 248 -16.99 -25.94 -33.45
C GLU A 248 -17.93 -24.78 -33.79
N VAL A 249 -18.13 -23.87 -32.85
CA VAL A 249 -19.00 -22.69 -33.02
C VAL A 249 -18.46 -21.77 -34.12
N LEU A 250 -17.15 -21.55 -34.16
CA LEU A 250 -16.54 -20.77 -35.25
C LEU A 250 -16.74 -21.46 -36.60
N GLY A 251 -16.66 -22.79 -36.63
CA GLY A 251 -16.95 -23.58 -37.83
C GLY A 251 -18.36 -23.36 -38.37
N GLU A 252 -19.36 -23.22 -37.51
CA GLU A 252 -20.75 -22.91 -37.90
C GLU A 252 -20.91 -21.46 -38.38
N ILE A 253 -20.19 -20.49 -37.79
CA ILE A 253 -20.30 -19.06 -38.15
C ILE A 253 -19.68 -18.76 -39.52
N LEU A 254 -18.65 -19.52 -39.91
CA LEU A 254 -17.92 -19.29 -41.17
C LEU A 254 -18.54 -20.01 -42.39
N GLN A 255 -19.61 -20.79 -42.19
CA GLN A 255 -20.41 -21.39 -43.26
C GLN A 255 -21.45 -20.41 -43.81
#